data_AF-A0A1U7DFB8-F1
#
_entry.id   AF-A0A1U7DFB8-F1
#
_cell.length_a   1.000
_cell.length_b   1.000
_cell.length_c   1.000
_cell.angle_alpha   90.00
_cell.angle_beta   90.00
_cell.angle_gamma   90.00
#
_symmetry.space_group_name_H-M   'P 1'
#
loop_
_entity.id
_entity.type
_entity.pdbx_description
1 polymer ?
#
loop_
_entity_poly.entity_id
_entity_poly.type
_entity_poly.pdbx_seq_one_letter_code
_entity_poly.pdbx_strand_id
1 'polypeptide(L)'
;MTLTAKQERFVQEYLKDGNATRAAKDAGYSHKTAYSVGAENLRKPQIAAALAKAKAERTERTQVTMDYVIGRLVIEAERDDEKSSHSARIAALTQLRQHLEGVGDPDAAAPLSINISTVEAVREVRVTRSKA
;
A
#
# COMPACT_ATOMS: atom_id res chain seq x y z
N MET A 1 -7.00 23.53 -11.66
CA MET A 1 -7.46 24.14 -10.39
C MET A 1 -6.49 23.74 -9.28
N THR A 2 -6.13 24.68 -8.42
CA THR A 2 -5.16 24.49 -7.33
C THR A 2 -5.88 24.06 -6.05
N LEU A 3 -5.22 23.24 -5.21
CA LEU A 3 -5.74 22.86 -3.89
C LEU A 3 -5.79 24.07 -2.96
N THR A 4 -6.76 24.10 -2.05
CA THR A 4 -6.73 25.06 -0.94
C THR A 4 -5.82 24.57 0.18
N ALA A 5 -5.34 25.47 1.03
CA ALA A 5 -4.47 25.12 2.17
C ALA A 5 -5.07 24.02 3.08
N LYS A 6 -6.39 24.03 3.31
CA LYS A 6 -7.08 22.98 4.08
C LYS A 6 -7.10 21.63 3.35
N GLN A 7 -7.24 21.64 2.02
CA GLN A 7 -7.21 20.42 1.23
C GLN A 7 -5.79 19.85 1.13
N GLU A 8 -4.78 20.69 1.00
CA GLU A 8 -3.36 20.28 1.08
C GLU A 8 -3.06 19.64 2.44
N ARG A 9 -3.50 20.28 3.54
CA ARG A 9 -3.32 19.70 4.87
C ARG A 9 -4.07 18.39 5.03
N PHE A 10 -5.29 18.30 4.51
CA PHE A 10 -6.05 17.05 4.49
C PHE A 10 -5.30 15.92 3.78
N VAL A 11 -4.70 16.19 2.62
CA VAL A 11 -3.88 15.21 1.88
C VAL A 11 -2.71 14.74 2.74
N GLN A 12 -1.97 15.65 3.38
CA GLN A 12 -0.84 15.32 4.23
C GLN A 12 -1.23 14.45 5.42
N GLU A 13 -2.33 14.78 6.10
CA GLU A 13 -2.81 14.02 7.27
C GLU A 13 -3.35 12.65 6.84
N TYR A 14 -4.10 12.58 5.73
CA TYR A 14 -4.65 11.33 5.24
C TYR A 14 -3.56 10.32 4.83
N LEU A 15 -2.45 10.78 4.26
CA LEU A 15 -1.34 9.90 3.85
C LEU A 15 -0.59 9.24 5.02
N LYS A 16 -0.79 9.71 6.25
CA LYS A 16 -0.16 9.10 7.43
C LYS A 16 -0.78 7.74 7.74
N ASP A 17 -2.10 7.60 7.58
CA ASP A 17 -2.85 6.51 8.19
C ASP A 17 -4.19 6.14 7.50
N GLY A 18 -4.61 6.86 6.46
CA GLY A 18 -5.81 6.57 5.70
C GLY A 18 -7.14 6.92 6.39
N ASN A 19 -7.13 7.59 7.54
CA ASN A 19 -8.35 7.97 8.25
C ASN A 19 -8.87 9.35 7.79
N ALA A 20 -9.89 9.35 6.93
CA ALA A 20 -10.48 10.57 6.39
C ALA A 20 -11.07 11.51 7.45
N THR A 21 -11.68 10.96 8.49
CA THR A 21 -12.31 11.78 9.54
C THR A 21 -11.27 12.49 10.39
N ARG A 22 -10.23 11.76 10.80
CA ARG A 22 -9.08 12.33 11.53
C ARG A 22 -8.38 13.38 10.67
N ALA A 23 -8.06 13.04 9.42
CA ALA A 23 -7.42 13.96 8.49
C ALA A 23 -8.19 15.26 8.30
N ALA A 24 -9.53 15.21 8.25
CA ALA A 24 -10.35 16.41 8.18
C ALA A 24 -10.31 17.25 9.48
N LYS A 25 -10.32 16.61 10.66
CA LYS A 25 -10.17 17.36 11.93
C LYS A 25 -8.81 18.07 12.00
N ASP A 26 -7.75 17.35 11.69
CA ASP A 26 -6.38 17.86 11.77
C ASP A 26 -6.06 18.88 10.68
N ALA A 27 -6.79 18.85 9.56
CA ALA A 27 -6.78 19.88 8.52
C ALA A 27 -7.58 21.14 8.87
N GLY A 28 -8.18 21.22 10.06
CA GLY A 28 -8.90 22.39 10.54
C GLY A 28 -10.32 22.53 9.98
N TYR A 29 -10.96 21.42 9.60
CA TYR A 29 -12.41 21.39 9.37
C TYR A 29 -13.17 21.25 10.70
N SER A 30 -14.45 21.62 10.70
CA SER A 30 -15.29 21.52 11.89
C SER A 30 -15.36 20.08 12.39
N HIS A 31 -15.12 19.87 13.69
CA HIS A 31 -15.18 18.56 14.32
C HIS A 31 -16.54 17.87 14.13
N LYS A 32 -17.63 18.65 14.08
CA LYS A 32 -18.99 18.14 13.91
C LYS A 32 -19.24 17.61 12.49
N THR A 33 -18.55 18.12 11.48
CA THR A 33 -18.76 17.76 10.07
C THR A 33 -17.57 17.02 9.45
N ALA A 34 -16.47 16.84 10.18
CA ALA A 34 -15.24 16.22 9.69
C ALA A 34 -15.46 14.84 9.05
N TYR A 35 -16.41 14.04 9.54
CA TYR A 35 -16.77 12.76 8.94
C TYR A 35 -17.29 12.92 7.51
N SER A 36 -18.28 13.80 7.32
CA SER A 36 -18.88 14.09 6.01
C SER A 36 -17.86 14.75 5.07
N VAL A 37 -17.13 15.74 5.57
CA VAL A 37 -16.12 16.47 4.79
C VAL A 37 -14.98 15.55 4.36
N GLY A 38 -14.53 14.64 5.23
CA GLY A 38 -13.49 13.67 4.88
C GLY A 38 -13.92 12.79 3.71
N ALA A 39 -15.15 12.27 3.76
CA ALA A 39 -15.71 11.46 2.68
C ALA A 39 -15.92 12.27 1.39
N GLU A 40 -16.35 13.53 1.49
CA GLU A 40 -16.49 14.44 0.34
C GLU A 40 -15.12 14.74 -0.29
N ASN A 41 -14.11 15.06 0.52
CA ASN A 41 -12.77 15.38 0.05
C ASN A 41 -12.15 14.22 -0.74
N LEU A 42 -12.34 12.97 -0.31
CA LEU A 42 -11.86 11.81 -1.06
C LEU A 42 -12.51 11.65 -2.44
N ARG A 43 -13.71 12.20 -2.66
CA ARG A 43 -14.40 12.17 -3.96
C ARG A 43 -14.02 13.33 -4.88
N LYS A 44 -13.32 14.36 -4.37
CA LYS A 44 -12.92 15.53 -5.17
C LYS A 44 -11.75 15.15 -6.10
N PRO A 45 -11.87 15.31 -7.43
CA PRO A 45 -10.84 14.88 -8.38
C PRO A 45 -9.46 15.47 -8.11
N GLN A 46 -9.37 16.74 -7.69
CA GLN A 46 -8.12 17.41 -7.38
C GLN A 46 -7.41 16.85 -6.14
N ILE A 47 -8.17 16.36 -5.15
CA ILE A 47 -7.61 15.73 -3.95
C ILE A 47 -7.17 14.31 -4.29
N ALA A 48 -7.98 13.57 -5.04
CA ALA A 48 -7.61 12.24 -5.54
C ALA A 48 -6.31 12.28 -6.38
N ALA A 49 -6.18 13.26 -7.29
CA ALA A 49 -4.97 13.47 -8.08
C ALA A 49 -3.75 13.80 -7.20
N ALA A 50 -3.91 14.64 -6.18
CA ALA A 50 -2.82 14.98 -5.27
C ALA A 50 -2.39 13.79 -4.40
N LEU A 51 -3.34 12.96 -3.94
CA LEU A 51 -3.03 11.71 -3.23
C LEU A 51 -2.28 10.73 -4.14
N ALA A 52 -2.71 10.58 -5.39
CA ALA A 52 -2.02 9.72 -6.35
C ALA A 52 -0.59 10.21 -6.62
N LYS A 53 -0.41 11.51 -6.84
CA LYS A 53 0.90 12.13 -7.03
C LYS A 53 1.81 11.92 -5.82
N ALA A 54 1.35 12.22 -4.61
CA ALA A 54 2.14 12.07 -3.40
C ALA A 54 2.49 10.60 -3.09
N LYS A 55 1.60 9.65 -3.42
CA LYS A 55 1.91 8.22 -3.35
C LYS A 55 3.01 7.84 -4.35
N ALA A 56 2.92 8.31 -5.58
CA ALA A 56 3.92 8.05 -6.62
C ALA A 56 5.29 8.64 -6.24
N GLU A 57 5.35 9.89 -5.78
CA GLU A 57 6.59 10.53 -5.29
C GLU A 57 7.20 9.77 -4.10
N ARG A 58 6.36 9.27 -3.19
CA ARG A 58 6.83 8.44 -2.07
C ARG A 58 7.45 7.14 -2.59
N THR A 59 6.78 6.47 -3.52
CA THR A 59 7.29 5.24 -4.15
C THR A 59 8.59 5.48 -4.90
N GLU A 60 8.71 6.58 -5.64
CA GLU A 60 9.94 6.96 -6.35
C GLU A 60 11.09 7.21 -5.37
N ARG A 61 10.85 7.99 -4.31
CA ARG A 61 11.87 8.32 -3.30
C ARG A 61 12.35 7.10 -2.51
N THR A 62 11.45 6.19 -2.13
CA THR A 62 11.82 5.02 -1.32
C THR A 62 12.23 3.83 -2.16
N GLN A 63 11.88 3.80 -3.46
CA GLN A 63 11.98 2.62 -4.34
C GLN A 63 11.30 1.36 -3.78
N VAL A 64 10.42 1.53 -2.78
CA VAL A 64 9.67 0.44 -2.16
C VAL A 64 8.34 0.33 -2.89
N THR A 65 8.25 -0.65 -3.78
CA THR A 65 7.02 -1.05 -4.48
C THR A 65 6.35 -2.22 -3.77
N MET A 66 5.10 -2.52 -4.12
CA MET A 66 4.43 -3.73 -3.61
C MET A 66 5.19 -4.99 -4.04
N ASP A 67 5.67 -5.03 -5.29
CA ASP A 67 6.49 -6.14 -5.81
C ASP A 67 7.78 -6.33 -5.02
N TYR A 68 8.45 -5.23 -4.63
CA TYR A 68 9.62 -5.29 -3.76
C TYR A 68 9.28 -5.91 -2.40
N VAL A 69 8.18 -5.49 -1.77
CA VAL A 69 7.76 -6.03 -0.46
C VAL A 69 7.42 -7.51 -0.56
N ILE A 70 6.66 -7.91 -1.60
CA ILE A 70 6.32 -9.32 -1.85
C ILE A 70 7.59 -10.15 -2.05
N GLY A 71 8.51 -9.70 -2.91
CA GLY A 71 9.78 -10.40 -3.15
C GLY A 71 10.59 -10.56 -1.87
N ARG A 72 10.64 -9.52 -1.01
CA ARG A 72 11.30 -9.62 0.30
C ARG A 72 10.59 -10.60 1.24
N LEU A 73 9.26 -10.61 1.28
CA LEU A 73 8.51 -11.54 2.12
C LEU A 73 8.70 -13.00 1.68
N VAL A 74 8.80 -13.27 0.38
CA VAL A 74 9.14 -14.62 -0.13
C VAL A 74 10.52 -15.05 0.36
N ILE A 75 11.53 -14.18 0.24
CA ILE A 75 12.89 -14.48 0.74
C ILE A 75 12.87 -14.78 2.24
N GLU A 76 12.18 -13.98 3.06
CA GLU A 76 12.10 -14.24 4.49
C GLU A 76 11.27 -15.50 4.82
N ALA A 77 10.26 -15.84 4.01
CA ALA A 77 9.45 -17.04 4.16
C ALA A 77 10.24 -18.33 3.89
N GLU A 78 11.22 -18.28 2.98
CA GLU A 78 12.06 -19.43 2.60
C GLU A 78 13.38 -19.50 3.37
N ARG A 79 13.68 -18.49 4.19
CA ARG A 79 14.94 -18.37 4.92
C ARG A 79 15.09 -19.51 5.95
N ASP A 80 16.11 -20.34 5.75
CA ASP A 80 16.44 -21.47 6.62
C ASP A 80 17.91 -21.40 7.07
N ASP A 81 18.22 -20.35 7.84
CA ASP A 81 19.51 -20.21 8.53
C ASP A 81 19.31 -20.23 10.05
N GLU A 82 20.39 -20.39 10.82
CA GLU A 82 20.35 -20.46 12.30
C GLU A 82 19.67 -19.26 12.97
N LYS A 83 19.59 -18.10 12.27
CA LYS A 83 18.99 -16.87 12.79
C LYS A 83 17.51 -16.74 12.39
N SER A 84 17.02 -17.62 11.53
CA SER A 84 15.64 -17.61 11.05
C SER A 84 14.69 -18.32 12.02
N SER A 85 13.58 -17.67 12.37
CA SER A 85 12.54 -18.28 13.20
C SER A 85 11.45 -18.90 12.33
N HIS A 86 11.02 -20.12 12.67
CA HIS A 86 9.85 -20.75 12.05
C HIS A 86 8.60 -19.86 12.15
N SER A 87 8.41 -19.15 13.26
CA SER A 87 7.30 -18.21 13.42
C SER A 87 7.37 -17.02 12.47
N ALA A 88 8.57 -16.53 12.14
CA ALA A 88 8.78 -15.44 11.20
C ALA A 88 8.44 -15.88 9.76
N ARG A 89 8.83 -17.10 9.38
CA ARG A 89 8.46 -17.69 8.08
C ARG A 89 6.94 -17.83 7.92
N ILE A 90 6.27 -18.41 8.92
CA ILE A 90 4.80 -18.55 8.90
C ILE A 90 4.10 -17.18 8.86
N ALA A 91 4.63 -16.18 9.56
CA ALA A 91 4.09 -14.82 9.49
C ALA A 91 4.23 -14.22 8.08
N ALA A 92 5.38 -14.38 7.43
CA ALA A 92 5.59 -13.94 6.05
C ALA A 92 4.63 -14.64 5.08
N LEU A 93 4.46 -15.97 5.19
CA LEU A 93 3.49 -16.74 4.40
C LEU A 93 2.05 -16.29 4.64
N THR A 94 1.70 -15.95 5.88
CA THR A 94 0.36 -15.44 6.21
C THR A 94 0.09 -14.08 5.54
N GLN A 95 1.08 -13.18 5.54
CA GLN A 95 0.98 -11.88 4.88
C GLN A 95 0.87 -12.04 3.35
N LEU A 96 1.67 -12.93 2.76
CA LEU A 96 1.58 -13.26 1.33
C LEU A 96 0.19 -13.83 0.98
N ARG A 97 -0.34 -14.74 1.81
CA ARG A 97 -1.69 -15.29 1.64
C ARG A 97 -2.76 -14.19 1.68
N GLN A 98 -2.73 -13.32 2.69
CA GLN A 98 -3.70 -12.22 2.80
C GLN A 98 -3.67 -11.28 1.59
N HIS A 99 -2.48 -11.06 1.01
CA HIS A 99 -2.34 -10.28 -0.22
C HIS A 99 -2.97 -10.98 -1.43
N LEU A 100 -2.79 -12.29 -1.57
CA LEU A 100 -3.37 -13.09 -2.65
C LEU A 100 -4.89 -13.29 -2.50
N GLU A 101 -5.37 -13.42 -1.26
CA GLU A 101 -6.78 -13.60 -0.90
C GLU A 101 -7.54 -12.26 -0.78
N GLY A 102 -6.94 -11.14 -1.20
CA GLY A 102 -7.49 -9.79 -1.10
C GLY A 102 -8.97 -9.70 -1.52
N VAL A 103 -9.83 -9.62 -0.50
CA VAL A 103 -11.26 -9.45 -0.52
C VAL A 103 -11.68 -8.20 -1.33
N GLY A 104 -12.42 -8.40 -2.43
CA GLY A 104 -13.55 -7.54 -2.79
C GLY A 104 -13.28 -6.15 -3.38
N ASP A 105 -12.21 -5.93 -4.15
CA ASP A 105 -12.10 -4.74 -5.00
C ASP A 105 -12.34 -5.13 -6.49
N PRO A 106 -13.48 -4.74 -7.10
CA PRO A 106 -13.77 -5.04 -8.50
C PRO A 106 -12.85 -4.31 -9.50
N ASP A 107 -12.04 -3.36 -9.02
CA ASP A 107 -11.05 -2.60 -9.81
C ASP A 107 -9.60 -3.05 -9.50
N ALA A 108 -9.41 -4.12 -8.72
CA ALA A 108 -8.09 -4.67 -8.43
C ALA A 108 -7.44 -5.20 -9.71
N ALA A 109 -6.29 -4.62 -10.07
CA ALA A 109 -5.46 -5.09 -11.16
C ALA A 109 -5.17 -6.59 -11.05
N ALA A 110 -5.13 -7.27 -12.20
CA ALA A 110 -5.00 -8.72 -12.36
C ALA A 110 -4.08 -9.40 -11.32
N PRO A 111 -4.44 -10.62 -10.87
CA PRO A 111 -3.69 -11.34 -9.86
C PRO A 111 -2.22 -11.48 -10.26
N LEU A 112 -1.33 -11.14 -9.33
CA LEU A 112 0.11 -11.27 -9.51
C LEU A 112 0.49 -12.75 -9.58
N SER A 113 1.34 -13.10 -10.54
CA SER A 113 1.93 -14.43 -10.65
C SER A 113 3.38 -14.34 -10.22
N ILE A 114 3.72 -15.04 -9.13
CA ILE A 114 5.09 -15.15 -8.61
C ILE A 114 5.69 -16.43 -9.18
N ASN A 115 6.67 -16.28 -10.07
CA ASN A 115 7.43 -17.42 -10.62
C ASN A 115 8.74 -17.55 -9.85
N ILE A 116 8.88 -18.62 -9.07
CA ILE A 116 10.13 -18.98 -8.39
C ILE A 116 10.77 -20.10 -9.21
N SER A 117 11.91 -19.82 -9.84
CA SER A 117 12.56 -20.74 -10.81
C SER A 117 13.94 -21.18 -10.33
N THR A 118 14.08 -21.84 -9.17
CA THR A 118 15.36 -22.44 -8.72
C THR A 118 15.16 -23.41 -7.55
N VAL A 119 16.06 -24.41 -7.42
CA VAL A 119 16.08 -25.45 -6.36
C VAL A 119 17.10 -25.14 -5.24
N GLU A 120 17.87 -24.06 -5.38
CA GLU A 120 18.78 -23.51 -4.36
C GLU A 120 18.18 -22.28 -3.66
N ALA A 121 18.79 -21.82 -2.55
CA ALA A 121 18.35 -20.66 -1.79
C ALA A 121 18.08 -19.44 -2.71
N VAL A 122 16.83 -18.95 -2.72
CA VAL A 122 16.36 -17.95 -3.66
C VAL A 122 17.04 -16.60 -3.40
N ARG A 123 17.95 -16.23 -4.32
CA ARG A 123 18.67 -14.94 -4.27
C ARG A 123 17.96 -13.82 -5.03
N GLU A 124 17.08 -14.17 -5.99
CA GLU A 124 16.28 -13.21 -6.76
C GLU A 124 14.86 -13.74 -7.01
N VAL A 125 13.85 -12.91 -6.72
CA VAL A 125 12.43 -13.18 -6.98
C VAL A 125 11.93 -12.20 -8.03
N ARG A 126 11.38 -12.70 -9.15
CA ARG A 126 10.74 -11.87 -10.18
C ARG A 126 9.22 -11.94 -10.06
N VAL A 127 8.61 -10.82 -9.71
CA VAL A 127 7.14 -10.67 -9.69
C VAL A 127 6.69 -10.24 -11.09
N THR A 128 5.72 -10.94 -11.66
CA THR A 128 5.15 -10.60 -12.96
C THR A 128 3.63 -10.47 -12.87
N ARG A 129 3.06 -9.52 -13.60
CA ARG A 129 1.61 -9.35 -13.69
C ARG A 129 1.10 -10.13 -14.90
N SER A 130 0.11 -11.00 -14.71
CA SER A 130 -0.54 -11.68 -15.83
C SER A 130 -1.34 -10.66 -16.67
N LYS A 131 -1.32 -10.81 -17.99
CA LYS A 131 -2.25 -10.05 -18.86
C LYS A 131 -3.64 -10.66 -18.70
N ALA A 132 -4.63 -9.81 -18.40
CA ALA A 132 -6.04 -10.16 -18.46
C ALA A 132 -6.47 -10.47 -19.90
#